data_AF-A0A447RR83-F1
#
_entry.id   AF-A0A447RR83-F1
#
_cell.length_a   1.000
_cell.length_b   1.000
_cell.length_c   1.000
_cell.angle_alpha   90.00
_cell.angle_beta   90.00
_cell.angle_gamma   90.00
#
_symmetry.space_group_name_H-M   'P 1'
#
loop_
_entity.id
_entity.type
_entity.pdbx_description
1 polymer ?
#
loop_
_entity_poly.entity_id
_entity_poly.type
_entity_poly.pdbx_seq_one_letter_code
_entity_poly.pdbx_strand_id
1 'polypeptide(L)'
;MNEWERRGFNIRMEDGDAQILREGTCAYLGFSYYMTNAVKAEGGTGDAISGFEGSVPNPHVKASDWGWQIDPVGLRYSLCELYERYQKPLFIVENGFGGLRQSRSRRQHQR
;
A
#
# COMPACT_ATOMS: atom_id res chain seq x y z
N MET A 1 -19.20 12.71 3.95
CA MET A 1 -18.11 13.10 4.88
C MET A 1 -18.41 12.65 6.33
N ASN A 2 -19.20 11.58 6.57
CA ASN A 2 -19.62 11.16 7.92
C ASN A 2 -19.63 9.63 8.06
N GLU A 3 -18.63 8.96 7.50
CA GLU A 3 -18.63 7.48 7.45
C GLU A 3 -18.61 6.85 8.83
N TRP A 4 -17.91 7.44 9.79
CA TRP A 4 -17.81 6.93 11.15
C TRP A 4 -19.16 6.98 11.86
N GLU A 5 -19.91 8.07 11.70
CA GLU A 5 -21.29 8.19 12.22
C GLU A 5 -22.22 7.17 11.56
N ARG A 6 -22.12 7.00 10.23
CA ARG A 6 -22.91 6.01 9.48
C ARG A 6 -22.62 4.58 9.92
N ARG A 7 -21.39 4.29 10.32
CA ARG A 7 -20.95 2.97 10.82
C ARG A 7 -21.13 2.81 12.34
N GLY A 8 -21.61 3.86 13.03
CA GLY A 8 -21.79 3.85 14.49
C GLY A 8 -20.48 3.80 15.27
N PHE A 9 -19.35 4.20 14.68
CA PHE A 9 -18.08 4.27 15.37
C PHE A 9 -18.05 5.48 16.30
N ASN A 10 -17.90 5.23 17.60
CA ASN A 10 -17.78 6.24 18.63
C ASN A 10 -16.38 6.17 19.24
N ILE A 11 -15.47 7.05 18.79
CA ILE A 11 -14.13 7.18 19.38
C ILE A 11 -14.23 8.09 20.59
N ARG A 12 -13.88 7.53 21.76
CA ARG A 12 -13.76 8.30 22.99
C ARG A 12 -12.50 9.15 22.93
N MET A 13 -12.68 10.47 23.00
CA MET A 13 -11.60 11.45 23.15
C MET A 13 -11.56 11.91 24.60
N GLU A 14 -10.37 11.91 25.20
CA GLU A 14 -10.14 12.49 26.53
C GLU A 14 -9.69 13.95 26.43
N ASP A 15 -9.77 14.67 27.55
CA ASP A 15 -9.30 16.03 27.64
C ASP A 15 -7.79 16.08 27.37
N GLY A 16 -7.39 16.81 26.32
CA GLY A 16 -5.99 16.95 25.91
C GLY A 16 -5.57 16.11 24.71
N ASP A 17 -6.33 15.07 24.32
CA ASP A 17 -5.98 14.21 23.18
C ASP A 17 -5.82 15.01 21.88
N ALA A 18 -6.71 15.96 21.64
CA ALA A 18 -6.66 16.82 20.46
C ALA A 18 -5.38 17.68 20.41
N GLN A 19 -4.86 18.08 21.57
CA GLN A 19 -3.61 18.83 21.66
C GLN A 19 -2.42 17.91 21.44
N ILE A 20 -2.39 16.74 22.09
CA ILE A 20 -1.35 15.73 21.94
C ILE A 20 -1.21 15.31 20.46
N LEU A 21 -2.32 15.05 19.77
CA LEU A 21 -2.30 14.68 18.35
C LEU A 21 -1.85 15.83 17.44
N ARG A 22 -2.19 17.07 17.79
CA ARG A 22 -1.78 18.25 17.03
C ARG A 22 -0.28 18.51 17.14
N GLU A 23 0.28 18.30 18.33
CA GLU A 23 1.69 18.59 18.63
C GLU A 23 2.60 17.39 18.32
N GLY A 24 2.11 16.16 18.50
CA GLY A 24 2.82 14.89 18.32
C GLY A 24 2.98 14.45 16.86
N THR A 25 3.42 15.35 15.99
CA THR A 25 3.61 15.06 14.56
C THR A 25 4.99 14.45 14.26
N CYS A 26 5.05 13.58 13.25
CA CYS A 26 6.31 12.94 12.85
C CYS A 26 7.20 13.88 12.03
N ALA A 27 8.52 13.68 12.11
CA ALA A 27 9.51 14.43 11.33
C ALA A 27 9.52 14.05 9.83
N TYR A 28 9.15 12.80 9.54
CA TYR A 28 9.04 12.24 8.19
C TYR A 28 7.86 11.26 8.15
N LEU A 29 7.40 10.93 6.95
CA LEU A 29 6.38 9.90 6.73
C LEU A 29 7.07 8.62 6.20
N GLY A 30 7.11 7.59 7.04
CA GLY A 30 7.53 6.25 6.65
C GLY A 30 6.38 5.49 5.98
N PHE A 31 6.62 4.84 4.85
CA PHE A 31 5.61 4.01 4.20
C PHE A 31 6.19 2.76 3.52
N SER A 32 5.36 1.72 3.45
CA SER A 32 5.63 0.49 2.71
C SER A 32 4.93 0.57 1.35
N TYR A 33 5.59 0.15 0.28
CA TYR A 33 5.00 0.10 -1.06
C TYR A 33 5.24 -1.25 -1.72
N TYR A 34 4.17 -1.84 -2.24
CA TYR A 34 4.22 -3.10 -2.99
C TYR A 34 3.47 -3.04 -4.31
N MET A 35 2.27 -2.48 -4.32
CA MET A 35 1.41 -2.43 -5.51
C MET A 35 0.38 -1.30 -5.44
N THR A 36 -0.16 -0.92 -6.60
CA THR A 36 -1.36 -0.09 -6.72
C THR A 36 -2.62 -0.95 -6.79
N ASN A 37 -3.76 -0.36 -6.46
CA ASN A 37 -5.08 -0.95 -6.63
C ASN A 37 -5.88 -0.14 -7.65
N ALA A 38 -6.51 -0.82 -8.60
CA ALA A 38 -7.55 -0.26 -9.45
C ALA A 38 -8.91 -0.64 -8.85
N VAL A 39 -9.85 0.31 -8.83
CA VAL A 39 -11.18 0.11 -8.25
C VAL A 39 -12.29 0.47 -9.24
N LYS A 40 -13.44 -0.19 -9.14
CA LYS A 40 -14.66 0.13 -9.87
C LYS A 40 -15.81 0.32 -8.88
N ALA A 41 -16.74 1.22 -9.21
CA ALA A 41 -17.90 1.53 -8.38
C ALA A 41 -18.88 0.34 -8.28
N GLU A 42 -18.99 -0.45 -9.36
CA GLU A 42 -19.79 -1.67 -9.41
C GLU A 42 -18.91 -2.83 -9.91
N GLY A 43 -18.77 -3.87 -9.09
CA GLY A 43 -17.95 -5.06 -9.38
C GLY A 43 -16.56 -5.06 -8.71
N GLY A 44 -16.13 -6.25 -8.31
CA GLY A 44 -14.91 -6.51 -7.53
C GLY A 44 -15.26 -7.37 -6.30
N THR A 45 -14.61 -8.52 -6.13
CA THR A 45 -14.97 -9.46 -5.05
C THR A 45 -14.45 -9.02 -3.69
N GLY A 46 -13.46 -8.10 -3.64
CA GLY A 46 -12.90 -7.61 -2.38
C GLY A 46 -12.23 -8.72 -1.57
N ASP A 47 -11.51 -9.63 -2.23
CA ASP A 47 -10.71 -10.64 -1.55
C ASP A 47 -9.35 -10.09 -1.17
N ALA A 48 -8.69 -10.68 -0.17
CA ALA A 48 -7.42 -10.22 0.41
C ALA A 48 -6.27 -10.00 -0.59
N ILE A 49 -6.34 -10.63 -1.77
CA ILE A 49 -5.39 -10.48 -2.89
C ILE A 49 -5.74 -9.26 -3.77
N SER A 50 -7.03 -8.91 -3.88
CA SER A 50 -7.51 -7.77 -4.65
C SER A 50 -7.47 -6.45 -3.88
N GLY A 51 -7.48 -6.48 -2.55
CA GLY A 51 -7.46 -5.28 -1.71
C GLY A 51 -8.82 -5.01 -1.05
N PHE A 52 -9.33 -3.78 -1.23
CA PHE A 52 -10.60 -3.32 -0.64
C PHE A 52 -11.80 -3.67 -1.54
N GLU A 53 -13.02 -3.50 -1.02
CA GLU A 53 -14.26 -3.66 -1.77
C GLU A 53 -14.23 -2.85 -3.08
N GLY A 54 -14.61 -3.48 -4.21
CA GLY A 54 -14.56 -2.88 -5.54
C GLY A 54 -13.20 -2.93 -6.25
N SER A 55 -12.19 -3.58 -5.66
CA SER A 55 -10.89 -3.73 -6.32
C SER A 55 -10.95 -4.70 -7.51
N VAL A 56 -10.25 -4.35 -8.58
CA VAL A 56 -10.20 -5.09 -9.84
C VAL A 56 -8.77 -5.18 -10.38
N PRO A 57 -8.42 -6.23 -11.15
CA PRO A 57 -7.13 -6.29 -11.84
C PRO A 57 -6.97 -5.13 -12.82
N ASN A 58 -5.80 -4.48 -12.79
CA ASN A 58 -5.45 -3.47 -13.78
C ASN A 58 -4.82 -4.16 -15.02
N PRO A 59 -5.44 -4.07 -16.21
CA PRO A 59 -4.93 -4.75 -17.40
C PRO A 59 -3.63 -4.11 -17.97
N HIS A 60 -3.21 -2.97 -17.42
CA HIS A 60 -2.05 -2.22 -17.92
C HIS A 60 -0.74 -2.54 -17.20
N VAL A 61 -0.79 -3.35 -16.13
CA VAL A 61 0.40 -3.74 -15.34
C VAL A 61 0.46 -5.25 -15.20
N LYS A 62 1.68 -5.78 -15.05
CA LYS A 62 1.90 -7.21 -14.83
C LYS A 62 1.56 -7.58 -13.40
N ALA A 63 1.23 -8.84 -13.15
CA ALA A 63 1.10 -9.39 -11.82
C ALA A 63 2.24 -10.38 -11.52
N SER A 64 2.60 -10.50 -10.25
CA SER A 64 3.45 -11.57 -9.73
C SER A 64 2.72 -12.91 -9.77
N ASP A 65 3.45 -13.99 -9.50
CA ASP A 65 2.87 -15.35 -9.34
C ASP A 65 1.81 -15.41 -8.22
N TRP A 66 1.83 -14.45 -7.29
CA TRP A 66 0.88 -14.31 -6.19
C TRP A 66 -0.29 -13.37 -6.50
N GLY A 67 -0.40 -12.90 -7.75
CA GLY A 67 -1.47 -11.98 -8.18
C GLY A 67 -1.23 -10.51 -7.84
N TRP A 68 -0.15 -10.17 -7.12
CA TRP A 68 0.15 -8.78 -6.78
C TRP A 68 0.62 -8.00 -7.99
N GLN A 69 0.05 -6.82 -8.21
CA GLN A 69 0.38 -5.98 -9.36
C GLN A 69 1.76 -5.35 -9.21
N ILE A 70 2.58 -5.43 -10.25
CA ILE A 70 3.93 -4.88 -10.28
C ILE A 70 3.87 -3.52 -10.98
N ASP A 71 3.76 -2.47 -10.18
CA ASP A 71 3.62 -1.10 -10.67
C ASP A 71 4.70 -0.18 -10.07
N PRO A 72 5.82 0.06 -10.77
CA PRO A 72 6.84 1.00 -10.29
C PRO A 72 6.44 2.47 -10.46
N VAL A 73 5.49 2.79 -11.37
CA VAL A 73 5.04 4.17 -11.60
C VAL A 73 4.11 4.60 -10.47
N GLY A 74 3.29 3.68 -9.97
CA GLY A 74 2.47 3.88 -8.79
C GLY A 74 3.26 4.35 -7.56
N LEU A 75 4.49 3.85 -7.35
CA LEU A 75 5.36 4.33 -6.26
C LEU A 75 5.67 5.82 -6.41
N ARG A 76 5.97 6.27 -7.64
CA ARG A 76 6.22 7.68 -7.92
C ARG A 76 4.96 8.52 -7.64
N TYR A 77 3.78 8.02 -8.00
CA TYR A 77 2.52 8.72 -7.69
C TYR A 77 2.27 8.80 -6.19
N SER A 78 2.48 7.73 -5.44
CA SER A 78 2.37 7.75 -3.97
C SER A 78 3.35 8.77 -3.35
N LEU A 79 4.59 8.84 -3.85
CA LEU A 79 5.55 9.83 -3.39
C LEU A 79 5.08 11.27 -3.67
N CYS A 80 4.58 11.54 -4.88
CA CYS A 80 4.04 12.85 -5.25
C CYS A 80 2.84 13.23 -4.38
N GLU A 81 1.85 12.35 -4.28
CA GLU A 81 0.60 12.63 -3.54
C GLU A 81 0.86 12.84 -2.04
N LEU A 82 1.66 11.98 -1.42
CA LEU A 82 2.00 12.10 -0.01
C LEU A 82 2.80 13.39 0.26
N TYR A 83 3.74 13.73 -0.62
CA TYR A 83 4.52 14.95 -0.46
C TYR A 83 3.64 16.18 -0.67
N GLU A 84 2.84 16.23 -1.74
CA GLU A 84 1.89 17.32 -2.01
C GLU A 84 0.96 17.57 -0.82
N ARG A 85 0.44 16.50 -0.21
CA ARG A 85 -0.50 16.60 0.90
C ARG A 85 0.13 17.02 2.22
N TYR A 86 1.30 16.48 2.56
CA TYR A 86 1.88 16.63 3.91
C TYR A 86 3.11 17.54 3.97
N GLN A 87 3.80 17.75 2.84
CA GLN A 87 5.03 18.54 2.73
C GLN A 87 6.08 18.13 3.77
N LYS A 88 6.18 16.82 4.04
CA LYS A 88 7.16 16.21 4.93
C LYS A 88 8.10 15.31 4.13
N PRO A 89 9.37 15.15 4.55
CA PRO A 89 10.25 14.14 4.00
C PRO A 89 9.58 12.76 4.02
N LEU A 90 9.80 11.97 2.96
CA LEU A 90 9.24 10.64 2.81
C LEU A 90 10.35 9.59 2.93
N PHE A 91 10.08 8.49 3.61
CA PHE A 91 11.02 7.37 3.72
C PHE A 91 10.32 6.06 3.35
N ILE A 92 10.80 5.40 2.29
CA ILE A 92 10.36 4.04 1.93
C ILE A 92 11.01 3.08 2.92
N VAL A 93 10.23 2.62 3.91
CA VAL A 93 10.72 1.70 4.95
C VAL A 93 10.63 0.25 4.51
N GLU A 94 9.85 -0.04 3.46
CA GLU A 94 9.67 -1.38 2.93
C GLU A 94 9.26 -1.35 1.46
N ASN A 95 9.98 -2.11 0.64
CA ASN A 95 9.64 -2.45 -0.73
C ASN A 95 10.35 -3.75 -1.08
N GLY A 96 9.65 -4.68 -1.71
CA GLY A 96 10.24 -5.98 -2.03
C GLY A 96 9.42 -6.78 -3.02
N PHE A 97 10.00 -7.87 -3.50
CA PHE A 97 9.35 -8.81 -4.40
C PHE A 97 9.51 -10.23 -3.86
N GLY A 98 8.41 -10.84 -3.47
CA GLY A 98 8.37 -12.24 -3.05
C GLY A 98 8.29 -13.18 -4.25
N GLY A 99 9.30 -14.03 -4.45
CA GLY A 99 9.33 -14.99 -5.55
C GLY A 99 9.99 -16.31 -5.14
N LEU A 100 9.60 -17.40 -5.81
CA LEU A 100 10.25 -18.69 -5.61
C LEU A 100 11.69 -18.64 -6.13
N ARG A 101 12.66 -18.91 -5.24
CA ARG A 101 14.08 -18.95 -5.61
C ARG A 101 14.35 -20.18 -6.48
N GLN A 102 14.65 -19.98 -7.76
CA GLN A 102 15.15 -21.06 -8.60
C GLN A 102 16.60 -21.41 -8.20
N SER A 103 16.82 -22.62 -7.69
CA SER A 103 18.18 -23.11 -7.48
C SER A 103 18.77 -23.50 -8.84
N ARG A 104 19.80 -22.78 -9.30
CA ARG A 104 20.55 -23.20 -10.47
C ARG A 104 21.48 -24.35 -10.06
N SER A 105 21.14 -25.57 -10.45
CA SER A 105 22.07 -26.69 -10.39
C SER A 105 23.27 -26.38 -11.29
N ARG A 106 24.42 -26.06 -10.69
CA ARG A 106 25.69 -26.09 -11.40
C ARG A 106 25.99 -27.56 -11.68
N ARG A 107 25.77 -28.03 -12.92
CA ARG A 107 26.39 -29.27 -13.39
C ARG A 107 27.90 -29.09 -13.30
N GLN A 108 28.51 -29.58 -12.23
CA GLN A 108 29.95 -29.80 -12.20
C GLN A 108 30.23 -30.83 -13.31
N HIS A 109 30.95 -30.41 -14.35
CA HIS A 109 31.61 -31.31 -15.26
C HIS A 109 32.56 -32.18 -14.43
N GLN A 110 32.16 -33.41 -14.15
CA GLN A 110 33.11 -34.46 -13.79
C GLN A 110 33.90 -34.80 -15.06
N ARG A 111 35.22 -34.73 -14.91
CA ARG A 111 36.22 -35.15 -15.90
C ARG A 111 36.20 -36.65 -16.08
#